data_AF-A0A8T9QFC8-F1
#
_entry.id   AF-A0A8T9QFC8-F1
#
_cell.length_a   1.000
_cell.length_b   1.000
_cell.length_c   1.000
_cell.angle_alpha   90.00
_cell.angle_beta   90.00
_cell.angle_gamma   90.00
#
_symmetry.space_group_name_H-M   'P 1'
#
loop_
_entity.id
_entity.type
_entity.pdbx_description
1 polymer ?
#
loop_
_entity_poly.entity_id
_entity_poly.type
_entity_poly.pdbx_seq_one_letter_code
_entity_poly.pdbx_strand_id
1 'polypeptide(L)'
;MKKNLYTADATATGGRSGHVRSSDSVIDMDMSVPEGLGGRKGATNPEQLFAAGYASCFQQALIVIAGRENVKLSPKARCSAR
;
A
#
# COMPACT_ATOMS: atom_id res chain seq x y z
N MET A 1 23.45 -12.80 -9.78
CA MET A 1 22.42 -11.93 -9.16
C MET A 1 21.05 -12.47 -9.55
N LYS A 2 20.08 -12.56 -8.62
CA LYS A 2 18.73 -13.04 -8.93
C LYS A 2 18.02 -12.03 -9.84
N LYS A 3 17.30 -12.53 -10.85
CA LYS A 3 16.47 -11.74 -11.76
C LYS A 3 15.25 -11.20 -11.00
N ASN A 4 14.93 -9.93 -11.18
CA ASN A 4 13.69 -9.34 -10.64
C ASN A 4 12.48 -10.03 -11.28
N LEU A 5 11.54 -10.50 -10.45
CA LEU A 5 10.29 -11.08 -10.96
C LEU A 5 9.30 -10.00 -11.41
N TYR A 6 9.32 -8.85 -10.74
CA TYR A 6 8.45 -7.71 -11.01
C TYR A 6 9.13 -6.43 -10.50
N THR A 7 8.87 -5.32 -11.19
CA THR A 7 9.27 -3.96 -10.81
C THR A 7 8.03 -3.07 -10.92
N ALA A 8 7.74 -2.31 -9.87
CA ALA A 8 6.73 -1.25 -9.88
C ALA A 8 7.42 0.11 -9.95
N ASP A 9 6.86 1.01 -10.75
CA ASP A 9 7.34 2.39 -10.90
C ASP A 9 6.19 3.36 -10.64
N ALA A 10 6.46 4.43 -9.90
CA ALA A 10 5.51 5.51 -9.67
C ALA A 10 6.22 6.87 -9.59
N THR A 11 5.56 7.90 -10.11
CA THR A 11 6.05 9.27 -10.12
C THR A 11 5.17 10.12 -9.23
N ALA A 12 5.78 10.89 -8.34
CA ALA A 12 5.09 11.88 -7.51
C ALA A 12 5.51 13.30 -7.93
N THR A 13 4.53 14.20 -8.06
CA THR A 13 4.74 15.62 -8.37
C THR A 13 4.12 16.44 -7.25
N GLY A 14 4.83 17.44 -6.71
CA GLY A 14 4.27 18.35 -5.68
C GLY A 14 4.34 17.84 -4.22
N GLY A 15 5.06 16.74 -3.95
CA GLY A 15 5.33 16.27 -2.59
C GLY A 15 4.08 15.74 -1.85
N ARG A 16 4.02 15.92 -0.52
CA ARG A 16 2.95 15.35 0.34
C ARG A 16 1.54 15.87 0.05
N SER A 17 1.43 17.00 -0.64
CA SER A 17 0.14 17.60 -1.04
C SER A 17 0.01 17.71 -2.56
N GLY A 18 0.70 16.83 -3.29
CA GLY A 18 0.74 16.80 -4.74
C GLY A 18 -0.10 15.68 -5.34
N HIS A 19 0.46 15.01 -6.33
CA HIS A 19 -0.20 13.95 -7.08
C HIS A 19 0.77 12.78 -7.29
N VAL A 20 0.27 11.55 -7.22
CA VAL A 20 1.07 10.33 -7.45
C VAL A 20 0.42 9.49 -8.55
N ARG A 21 1.26 9.00 -9.47
CA ARG A 21 0.84 8.14 -10.58
C ARG A 21 1.79 6.96 -10.80
N SER A 22 1.29 5.73 -10.86
CA SER A 22 2.04 4.55 -11.25
C SER A 22 2.22 4.47 -12.77
N SER A 23 3.24 3.75 -13.23
CA SER A 23 3.54 3.58 -14.66
C SER A 23 2.40 2.91 -15.44
N ASP A 24 1.61 2.06 -14.77
CA ASP A 24 0.40 1.41 -15.29
C ASP A 24 -0.89 2.20 -15.03
N SER A 25 -0.81 3.36 -14.37
CA SER A 25 -1.93 4.25 -14.00
C SER A 25 -3.02 3.60 -13.11
N VAL A 26 -2.74 2.47 -12.48
CA VAL A 26 -3.65 1.87 -11.48
C VAL A 26 -3.69 2.73 -10.21
N ILE A 27 -2.56 3.32 -9.84
CA ILE A 27 -2.48 4.38 -8.83
C ILE A 27 -2.41 5.69 -9.61
N ASP A 28 -3.44 6.52 -9.51
CA ASP A 28 -3.49 7.86 -10.10
C ASP A 28 -4.42 8.69 -9.21
N MET A 29 -3.83 9.45 -8.28
CA MET A 29 -4.60 10.18 -7.28
C MET A 29 -3.86 11.36 -6.66
N ASP A 30 -4.65 12.34 -6.23
CA ASP A 30 -4.18 13.44 -5.40
C ASP A 30 -3.82 12.97 -4.00
N MET A 31 -2.75 13.57 -3.46
CA MET A 31 -2.32 13.42 -2.08
C MET A 31 -2.55 14.72 -1.30
N SER A 32 -2.80 14.59 -0.02
CA SER A 32 -2.85 15.71 0.91
C SER A 32 -2.40 15.26 2.29
N VAL A 33 -1.85 16.19 3.07
CA VAL A 33 -1.68 15.94 4.51
C VAL A 33 -3.05 15.67 5.17
N PRO A 34 -3.09 15.01 6.33
CA PRO A 34 -4.34 14.80 7.06
C PRO A 34 -5.12 16.10 7.31
N GLU A 35 -6.45 16.03 7.33
CA GLU A 35 -7.32 17.20 7.59
C GLU A 35 -6.95 17.91 8.91
N GLY A 36 -6.63 17.15 9.96
CA GLY A 36 -6.21 17.68 11.25
C GLY A 36 -4.87 18.43 11.22
N LEU A 37 -4.12 18.33 10.13
CA LEU A 37 -2.87 19.05 9.87
C LEU A 37 -3.03 20.11 8.76
N GLY A 38 -4.28 20.49 8.42
CA GLY A 38 -4.59 21.53 7.44
C GLY A 38 -4.73 21.05 5.99
N GLY A 39 -4.92 19.76 5.76
CA GLY A 39 -5.08 19.20 4.42
C GLY A 39 -6.52 19.08 3.92
N ARG A 40 -6.67 18.55 2.70
CA ARG A 40 -7.95 18.43 2.00
C ARG A 40 -8.63 17.10 2.32
N LYS A 41 -9.97 17.12 2.38
CA LYS A 41 -10.78 15.89 2.43
C LYS A 41 -10.64 15.09 1.14
N GLY A 42 -10.73 13.76 1.23
CA GLY A 42 -10.83 12.88 0.06
C GLY A 42 -9.53 12.58 -0.69
N ALA A 43 -8.38 13.05 -0.19
CA ALA A 43 -7.06 12.69 -0.70
C ALA A 43 -6.35 11.74 0.27
N THR A 44 -5.51 10.84 -0.26
CA THR A 44 -4.66 9.96 0.56
C THR A 44 -3.39 10.69 1.01
N ASN A 45 -2.55 10.03 1.80
CA ASN A 45 -1.21 10.51 2.17
C ASN A 45 -0.17 9.37 2.09
N PRO A 46 1.13 9.72 2.06
CA PRO A 46 2.20 8.71 2.02
C PRO A 46 2.12 7.68 3.15
N GLU A 47 1.70 8.07 4.36
CA GLU A 47 1.59 7.18 5.51
C GLU A 47 0.49 6.13 5.30
N GLN A 48 -0.65 6.51 4.76
CA GLN A 48 -1.73 5.60 4.39
C GLN A 48 -1.30 4.64 3.27
N LEU A 49 -0.60 5.12 2.25
CA LEU A 49 -0.08 4.27 1.17
C LEU A 49 0.93 3.25 1.71
N PHE A 50 1.81 3.66 2.62
CA PHE A 50 2.76 2.76 3.27
C PHE A 50 2.05 1.71 4.13
N ALA A 51 1.11 2.14 4.98
CA ALA A 51 0.32 1.23 5.81
C ALA A 51 -0.47 0.21 4.97
N ALA A 52 -1.09 0.66 3.88
CA ALA A 52 -1.84 -0.20 2.96
C ALA A 52 -0.93 -1.24 2.27
N GLY A 53 0.22 -0.81 1.74
CA GLY A 53 1.19 -1.70 1.11
C GLY A 53 1.74 -2.73 2.09
N TYR A 54 2.12 -2.29 3.30
CA TYR A 54 2.66 -3.15 4.34
C TYR A 54 1.65 -4.19 4.82
N ALA A 55 0.43 -3.76 5.18
CA ALA A 55 -0.61 -4.65 5.69
C ALA A 55 -0.98 -5.73 4.64
N SER A 56 -1.07 -5.34 3.36
CA SER A 56 -1.39 -6.26 2.27
C SER A 56 -0.26 -7.27 2.05
N CYS A 57 0.99 -6.80 2.03
CA CYS A 57 2.16 -7.67 1.87
C CYS A 57 2.30 -8.67 3.03
N PHE A 58 2.15 -8.21 4.27
CA PHE A 58 2.25 -9.07 5.43
C PHE A 58 1.13 -10.11 5.51
N GLN A 59 -0.11 -9.72 5.17
CA GLN A 59 -1.23 -10.65 5.08
C GLN A 59 -0.94 -11.76 4.05
N GLN A 60 -0.37 -11.42 2.90
CA GLN A 60 0.00 -12.42 1.90
C GLN A 60 1.10 -13.36 2.41
N ALA A 61 2.09 -12.84 3.12
CA ALA A 61 3.13 -13.68 3.75
C ALA A 61 2.52 -14.69 4.73
N LEU A 62 1.55 -14.26 5.57
CA LEU A 62 0.83 -15.15 6.48
C LEU A 62 0.05 -16.24 5.73
N ILE A 63 -0.63 -15.90 4.63
CA ILE A 63 -1.34 -16.87 3.78
C ILE A 63 -0.37 -17.93 3.24
N VAL A 64 0.80 -17.50 2.76
CA VAL A 64 1.83 -18.41 2.23
C VAL A 64 2.35 -19.36 3.30
N ILE A 65 2.66 -18.86 4.50
CA ILE A 65 3.17 -19.70 5.59
C ILE A 65 2.08 -20.65 6.10
N ALA A 66 0.84 -20.19 6.28
CA ALA A 66 -0.26 -21.05 6.69
C ALA A 66 -0.49 -22.21 5.72
N GLY A 67 -0.38 -21.96 4.41
CA GLY A 67 -0.44 -23.02 3.40
C GLY A 67 0.69 -24.05 3.51
N ARG A 68 1.92 -23.60 3.84
CA ARG A 68 3.08 -24.51 4.05
C ARG A 68 2.92 -25.37 5.30
N GLU A 69 2.37 -24.79 6.36
CA GLU A 69 2.14 -25.47 7.64
C GLU A 69 0.81 -26.26 7.68
N ASN A 70 0.05 -26.30 6.58
CA ASN A 70 -1.29 -26.90 6.50
C ASN A 70 -2.27 -26.36 7.56
N VAL A 71 -2.10 -25.09 7.96
CA VAL A 71 -3.00 -24.39 8.88
C VAL A 71 -4.04 -23.62 8.08
N LYS A 72 -5.33 -23.80 8.42
CA LYS A 72 -6.42 -23.04 7.80
C LYS A 72 -6.57 -21.68 8.47
N LEU A 73 -6.30 -20.60 7.73
CA LEU A 73 -6.66 -19.26 8.16
C LEU A 73 -8.17 -19.06 8.07
N SER A 74 -8.73 -18.32 9.03
CA SER A 74 -10.10 -17.85 8.94
C SER A 74 -10.28 -16.98 7.70
N PRO A 75 -11.40 -17.09 6.95
CA PRO A 75 -11.73 -16.17 5.86
C PRO A 75 -11.83 -14.70 6.32
N LYS A 76 -11.96 -14.46 7.63
CA LYS A 76 -12.01 -13.13 8.25
C LYS A 76 -10.64 -12.66 8.77
N ALA A 77 -9.57 -13.42 8.56
CA ALA A 77 -8.23 -13.01 8.96
C ALA A 77 -7.88 -11.68 8.24
N ARG A 78 -7.42 -10.70 9.01
CA ARG A 78 -7.05 -9.38 8.51
C ARG A 78 -5.76 -8.90 9.16
N CYS A 79 -4.96 -8.19 8.40
CA CYS A 79 -3.79 -7.45 8.90
C CYS A 79 -4.13 -5.96 8.90
N SER A 80 -3.79 -5.27 9.99
CA SER A 80 -3.91 -3.80 10.08
C SER A 80 -2.58 -3.22 10.49
N ALA A 81 -2.06 -2.28 9.69
CA ALA A 81 -0.93 -1.44 10.04
C ALA A 81 -1.44 -0.06 10.51
N ARG A 82 -0.75 0.55 11.47
CA ARG A 82 -1.06 1.87 12.05
C ARG A 82 0.22 2.64 12.26
#